data_AF-A0A7X1NUG6-F1
#
_entry.id   AF-A0A7X1NUG6-F1
#
_cell.length_a   1.000
_cell.length_b   1.000
_cell.length_c   1.000
_cell.angle_alpha   90.00
_cell.angle_beta   90.00
_cell.angle_gamma   90.00
#
_symmetry.space_group_name_H-M   'P 1'
#
loop_
_entity.id
_entity.type
_entity.pdbx_description
1 polymer ?
#
loop_
_entity_poly.entity_id
_entity_poly.type
_entity_poly.pdbx_seq_one_letter_code
_entity_poly.pdbx_strand_id
1 'polypeptide(L)'
;MSEDLIKGRLGGADGFGVRCAIDGDRISGRAGGQLYGKDIDLEITERGVQGTVGDESVRIELEEGELRGNVGGQKLVLRGVDRVTGFLGEPIVGWNIVAQQQGEKLSGQLGSTVLGRTFELDLGSAPGWVGTLVAVVALYALEPRVSGAVSR
;
A
#
# COMPACT_ATOMS: atom_id res chain seq x y z
N MET A 1 4.28 22.48 11.55
CA MET A 1 4.58 21.17 10.94
C MET A 1 3.23 20.53 10.69
N SER A 2 2.78 20.46 9.44
CA SER A 2 1.52 19.78 9.11
C SER A 2 1.81 18.30 9.00
N GLU A 3 1.19 17.49 9.84
CA GLU A 3 1.14 16.04 9.65
C GLU A 3 0.11 15.75 8.56
N ASP A 4 0.54 15.20 7.44
CA ASP A 4 -0.38 14.72 6.42
C ASP A 4 -0.94 13.36 6.85
N LEU A 5 -2.24 13.17 6.67
CA LEU A 5 -2.93 11.96 7.13
C LEU A 5 -3.51 11.22 5.93
N ILE A 6 -2.95 10.04 5.64
CA ILE A 6 -3.55 9.08 4.72
C ILE A 6 -4.60 8.27 5.48
N LYS A 7 -5.86 8.32 5.05
CA LYS A 7 -6.94 7.54 5.68
C LYS A 7 -7.97 7.06 4.66
N GLY A 8 -8.54 5.90 4.89
CA GLY A 8 -9.64 5.42 4.03
C GLY A 8 -9.90 3.94 4.20
N ARG A 9 -10.34 3.29 3.12
CA ARG A 9 -10.79 1.89 3.15
C ARG A 9 -10.31 1.07 1.96
N LEU A 10 -10.06 -0.21 2.21
CA LEU A 10 -9.83 -1.25 1.20
C LEU A 10 -10.97 -2.27 1.24
N GLY A 11 -11.64 -2.49 0.11
CA GLY A 11 -12.71 -3.47 -0.05
C GLY A 11 -14.13 -2.93 0.14
N GLY A 12 -14.35 -1.62 -0.01
CA GLY A 12 -15.68 -1.00 0.09
C GLY A 12 -16.22 -0.91 1.53
N ALA A 13 -17.54 -0.97 1.69
CA ALA A 13 -18.23 -0.72 2.97
C ALA A 13 -17.82 -1.72 4.07
N ASP A 14 -17.73 -3.00 3.73
CA ASP A 14 -17.30 -4.09 4.62
C ASP A 14 -15.77 -4.28 4.63
N GLY A 15 -15.06 -3.34 4.01
CA GLY A 15 -13.62 -3.35 3.87
C GLY A 15 -12.87 -2.97 5.14
N PHE A 16 -11.54 -3.06 5.07
CA PHE A 16 -10.65 -2.70 6.16
C PHE A 16 -10.33 -1.21 6.15
N GLY A 17 -10.28 -0.59 7.32
CA GLY A 17 -9.79 0.78 7.47
C GLY A 17 -8.28 0.85 7.35
N VAL A 18 -7.77 1.95 6.80
CA VAL A 18 -6.35 2.31 6.84
C VAL A 18 -6.22 3.71 7.37
N ARG A 19 -5.22 3.92 8.23
CA ARG A 19 -4.87 5.23 8.77
C ARG A 19 -3.37 5.30 9.01
N CYS A 20 -2.69 6.15 8.26
CA CYS A 20 -1.26 6.44 8.40
C CYS A 20 -1.03 7.94 8.46
N ALA A 21 -0.17 8.38 9.36
CA ALA A 21 0.40 9.72 9.38
C ALA A 21 1.71 9.74 8.58
N ILE A 22 1.97 10.87 7.93
CA ILE A 22 3.23 11.19 7.29
C ILE A 22 3.88 12.33 8.07
N ASP A 23 5.09 12.08 8.55
CA ASP A 23 5.94 13.07 9.20
C ASP A 23 7.30 13.08 8.51
N GLY A 24 7.50 14.09 7.65
CA GLY A 24 8.66 14.16 6.76
C GLY A 24 8.75 12.92 5.86
N ASP A 25 9.83 12.16 6.04
CA ASP A 25 10.08 10.95 5.26
C ASP A 25 9.50 9.68 5.90
N ARG A 26 8.86 9.77 7.07
CA ARG A 26 8.30 8.61 7.76
C ARG A 26 6.80 8.48 7.55
N ILE A 27 6.35 7.28 7.24
CA ILE A 27 4.94 6.88 7.18
C ILE A 27 4.69 5.90 8.31
N SER A 28 3.84 6.25 9.28
CA SER A 28 3.50 5.38 10.39
C SER A 28 1.99 5.27 10.59
N GLY A 29 1.47 4.09 10.91
CA GLY A 29 0.03 3.90 10.99
C GLY A 29 -0.40 2.47 11.22
N ARG A 30 -1.67 2.22 10.89
CA ARG A 30 -2.30 0.92 11.04
C ARG A 30 -3.25 0.63 9.89
N ALA A 31 -3.19 -0.62 9.42
CA ALA A 31 -4.18 -1.20 8.52
C ALA A 31 -5.04 -2.20 9.30
N GLY A 32 -6.36 -2.17 9.09
CA GLY A 32 -7.33 -3.06 9.73
C GLY A 32 -7.99 -2.49 10.97
N GLY A 33 -8.89 -3.30 11.57
CA GLY A 33 -9.59 -2.95 12.81
C GLY A 33 -8.73 -3.13 14.06
N GLN A 34 -9.27 -2.76 15.23
CA GLN A 34 -8.54 -2.74 16.50
C GLN A 34 -8.01 -4.12 16.95
N LEU A 35 -8.67 -5.22 16.57
CA LEU A 35 -8.28 -6.59 16.99
C LEU A 35 -7.31 -7.31 16.05
N TYR A 36 -7.43 -7.10 14.73
CA TYR A 36 -6.65 -7.83 13.72
C TYR A 36 -5.79 -6.91 12.84
N GLY A 37 -5.66 -5.64 13.21
CA GLY A 37 -4.88 -4.68 12.46
C GLY A 37 -3.38 -4.92 12.61
N LYS A 38 -2.64 -4.53 11.57
CA LYS A 38 -1.18 -4.57 11.52
C LYS A 38 -0.65 -3.15 11.46
N ASP A 39 0.41 -2.89 12.23
CA ASP A 39 1.09 -1.59 12.20
C ASP A 39 1.93 -1.49 10.92
N ILE A 40 1.97 -0.28 10.37
CA ILE A 40 2.78 0.09 9.21
C ILE A 40 3.80 1.09 9.71
N ASP A 41 5.08 0.85 9.44
CA ASP A 41 6.17 1.78 9.76
C ASP A 41 7.18 1.75 8.60
N LEU A 42 7.17 2.80 7.79
CA LEU A 42 7.97 2.93 6.58
C LEU A 42 8.75 4.24 6.60
N GLU A 43 9.91 4.22 5.97
CA GLU A 43 10.80 5.36 5.76
C GLU A 43 11.04 5.50 4.25
N ILE A 44 10.72 6.66 3.71
CA ILE A 44 11.09 7.08 2.37
C ILE A 44 12.56 7.51 2.44
N THR A 45 13.35 7.03 1.51
CA THR A 45 14.78 7.35 1.39
C THR A 45 15.06 7.86 -0.01
N GLU A 46 16.25 8.42 -0.22
CA GLU A 46 16.71 8.79 -1.57
C GLU A 46 16.73 7.60 -2.54
N ARG A 47 16.80 6.37 -2.03
CA ARG A 47 16.91 5.15 -2.82
C ARG A 47 15.57 4.42 -3.01
N GLY A 48 14.50 4.83 -2.33
CA GLY A 48 13.22 4.12 -2.36
C GLY A 48 12.53 4.13 -0.99
N VAL A 49 11.97 2.99 -0.57
CA VAL A 49 11.24 2.86 0.70
C VAL A 49 11.66 1.60 1.46
N GLN A 50 11.88 1.74 2.76
CA GLN A 50 12.20 0.62 3.64
C GLN A 50 11.34 0.65 4.91
N GLY A 51 11.15 -0.49 5.57
CA GLY A 51 10.44 -0.55 6.84
C GLY A 51 9.73 -1.88 7.06
N THR A 52 8.57 -1.84 7.70
CA THR A 52 7.81 -3.03 8.10
C THR A 52 6.30 -2.85 8.00
N VAL A 53 5.62 -3.99 7.90
CA VAL A 53 4.19 -4.10 8.11
C VAL A 53 3.87 -5.32 8.96
N GLY A 54 3.36 -5.11 10.17
CA GLY A 54 3.37 -6.15 11.20
C GLY A 54 4.81 -6.63 11.43
N ASP A 55 5.04 -7.92 11.24
CA ASP A 55 6.36 -8.56 11.42
C ASP A 55 7.13 -8.72 10.10
N GLU A 56 6.56 -8.25 8.98
CA GLU A 56 7.07 -8.49 7.63
C GLU A 56 7.86 -7.28 7.12
N SER A 57 8.98 -7.53 6.42
CA SER A 57 9.85 -6.47 5.90
C SER A 57 9.31 -5.85 4.63
N VAL A 58 9.42 -4.53 4.50
CA VAL A 58 9.18 -3.79 3.24
C VAL A 58 10.51 -3.21 2.77
N ARG A 59 10.92 -3.54 1.54
CA ARG A 59 12.14 -2.99 0.91
C ARG A 59 11.91 -2.80 -0.57
N ILE A 60 11.93 -1.54 -1.01
CA ILE A 60 11.60 -1.12 -2.36
C ILE A 60 12.65 -0.09 -2.78
N GLU A 61 13.21 -0.25 -3.98
CA GLU A 61 14.22 0.64 -4.54
C GLU A 61 13.67 1.36 -5.77
N LEU A 62 14.13 2.59 -5.99
CA LEU A 62 13.85 3.36 -7.19
C LEU A 62 14.85 2.96 -8.28
N GLU A 63 14.39 2.21 -9.26
CA GLU A 63 15.15 1.74 -10.41
C GLU A 63 14.50 2.22 -11.71
N GLU A 64 15.23 2.98 -12.53
CA GLU A 64 14.78 3.41 -13.86
C GLU A 64 13.41 4.13 -13.87
N GLY A 65 13.08 4.85 -12.78
CA GLY A 65 11.80 5.54 -12.62
C GLY A 65 10.65 4.66 -12.12
N GLU A 66 10.94 3.42 -11.72
CA GLU A 66 10.00 2.48 -11.12
C GLU A 66 10.40 2.16 -9.69
N LEU A 67 9.42 1.98 -8.82
CA LEU A 67 9.65 1.46 -7.47
C LEU A 67 9.56 -0.06 -7.51
N ARG A 68 10.66 -0.77 -7.23
CA ARG A 68 10.79 -2.22 -7.38
C ARG A 68 11.35 -2.84 -6.11
N GLY A 69 10.79 -3.96 -5.66
CA GLY A 69 11.30 -4.66 -4.49
C GLY A 69 10.30 -5.64 -3.92
N ASN A 70 10.15 -5.65 -2.60
CA ASN A 70 9.37 -6.63 -1.87
C ASN A 70 8.56 -6.03 -0.72
N VAL A 71 7.35 -6.58 -0.54
CA VAL A 71 6.54 -6.47 0.67
C VAL A 71 6.40 -7.88 1.24
N GLY A 72 7.07 -8.14 2.37
CA GLY A 72 7.34 -9.48 2.86
C GLY A 72 7.92 -10.38 1.76
N GLY A 73 7.29 -11.54 1.55
CA GLY A 73 7.67 -12.48 0.48
C GLY A 73 7.24 -12.09 -0.94
N GLN A 74 6.45 -11.03 -1.14
CA GLN A 74 5.84 -10.71 -2.45
C GLN A 74 6.62 -9.62 -3.18
N LYS A 75 6.88 -9.82 -4.47
CA LYS A 75 7.52 -8.82 -5.33
C LYS A 75 6.56 -7.66 -5.59
N LEU A 76 7.04 -6.43 -5.55
CA LEU A 76 6.27 -5.23 -5.87
C LEU A 76 6.96 -4.46 -6.99
N VAL A 77 6.17 -4.00 -7.95
CA VAL A 77 6.56 -2.98 -8.94
C VAL A 77 5.48 -1.91 -8.96
N LEU A 78 5.85 -0.64 -8.83
CA LEU A 78 4.98 0.52 -9.00
C LEU A 78 5.58 1.53 -9.97
N ARG A 79 4.72 2.17 -10.76
CA ARG A 79 5.09 3.13 -11.80
C ARG A 79 4.11 4.29 -11.79
N GLY A 80 4.63 5.50 -11.98
CA GLY A 80 3.84 6.73 -12.03
C GLY A 80 3.65 7.40 -10.66
N VAL A 81 3.10 8.62 -10.69
CA VAL A 81 2.92 9.48 -9.51
C VAL A 81 1.44 9.63 -9.18
N ASP A 82 0.67 10.33 -10.03
CA ASP A 82 -0.76 10.56 -9.81
C ASP A 82 -1.61 9.40 -10.33
N ARG A 83 -1.22 8.86 -11.49
CA ARG A 83 -1.73 7.61 -12.02
C ARG A 83 -0.69 6.53 -11.77
N VAL A 84 -0.99 5.63 -10.83
CA VAL A 84 -0.07 4.59 -10.42
C VAL A 84 -0.52 3.26 -11.01
N THR A 85 0.40 2.57 -11.66
CA THR A 85 0.18 1.20 -12.14
C THR A 85 1.27 0.29 -11.61
N GLY A 86 0.98 -1.00 -11.49
CA GLY A 86 1.96 -1.91 -10.95
C GLY A 86 1.46 -3.33 -10.75
N PHE A 87 2.24 -4.08 -9.99
CA PHE A 87 1.96 -5.47 -9.68
C PHE A 87 2.54 -5.87 -8.33
N LEU A 88 1.77 -6.64 -7.54
CA LEU A 88 2.22 -7.29 -6.30
C LEU A 88 2.12 -8.81 -6.44
N GLY A 89 3.25 -9.51 -6.26
CA GLY A 89 3.34 -10.96 -6.18
C GLY A 89 4.05 -11.61 -7.36
N GLU A 90 3.71 -12.87 -7.65
CA GLU A 90 4.31 -13.64 -8.74
C GLU A 90 3.57 -13.45 -10.07
N PRO A 91 4.25 -13.50 -11.23
CA PRO A 91 3.67 -13.13 -12.54
C PRO A 91 2.33 -13.77 -12.93
N ILE A 92 2.00 -14.94 -12.37
CA ILE A 92 0.79 -15.71 -12.73
C ILE A 92 -0.34 -15.54 -11.70
N VAL A 93 -0.01 -15.31 -10.42
CA VAL A 93 -0.99 -15.31 -9.31
C VAL A 93 -1.05 -13.95 -8.59
N GLY A 94 -0.26 -12.97 -9.04
CA GLY A 94 -0.19 -11.68 -8.38
C GLY A 94 -1.32 -10.71 -8.74
N TRP A 95 -1.23 -9.55 -8.11
CA TRP A 95 -2.28 -8.55 -8.01
C TRP A 95 -1.89 -7.35 -8.86
N ASN A 96 -2.65 -7.11 -9.93
CA ASN A 96 -2.51 -5.89 -10.72
C ASN A 96 -2.87 -4.67 -9.86
N ILE A 97 -2.12 -3.58 -10.02
CA ILE A 97 -2.33 -2.35 -9.26
C ILE A 97 -2.70 -1.27 -10.25
N VAL A 98 -3.83 -0.63 -10.01
CA VAL A 98 -4.23 0.59 -10.72
C VAL A 98 -4.80 1.56 -9.71
N ALA A 99 -4.24 2.77 -9.66
CA ALA A 99 -4.71 3.84 -8.80
C ALA A 99 -4.68 5.17 -9.55
N GLN A 100 -5.61 6.05 -9.21
CA GLN A 100 -5.73 7.37 -9.78
C GLN A 100 -6.00 8.39 -8.67
N GLN A 101 -5.10 9.34 -8.52
CA GLN A 101 -5.27 10.51 -7.68
C GLN A 101 -6.09 11.58 -8.40
N GLN A 102 -7.04 12.17 -7.69
CA GLN A 102 -7.83 13.32 -8.10
C GLN A 102 -7.90 14.30 -6.94
N GLY A 103 -7.04 15.32 -6.96
CA GLY A 103 -6.83 16.22 -5.82
C GLY A 103 -6.28 15.45 -4.62
N GLU A 104 -6.92 15.60 -3.46
CA GLU A 104 -6.52 14.92 -2.22
C GLU A 104 -7.06 13.49 -2.13
N LYS A 105 -7.80 12.99 -3.12
CA LYS A 105 -8.36 11.64 -3.10
C LYS A 105 -7.60 10.71 -4.01
N LEU A 106 -7.41 9.47 -3.56
CA LEU A 106 -6.88 8.36 -4.33
C LEU A 106 -7.91 7.25 -4.38
N SER A 107 -8.28 6.83 -5.58
CA SER A 107 -9.13 5.66 -5.80
C SER A 107 -8.40 4.64 -6.65
N GLY A 108 -8.59 3.35 -6.38
CA GLY A 108 -7.92 2.31 -7.16
C GLY A 108 -8.47 0.92 -6.94
N GLN A 109 -7.80 -0.02 -7.59
CA GLN A 109 -8.07 -1.44 -7.50
C GLN A 109 -6.75 -2.21 -7.41
N LEU A 110 -6.73 -3.18 -6.49
CA LEU A 110 -5.67 -4.15 -6.32
C LEU A 110 -6.22 -5.52 -6.71
N GLY A 111 -5.60 -6.21 -7.67
CA GLY A 111 -6.05 -7.50 -8.19
C GLY A 111 -7.03 -7.38 -9.37
N SER A 112 -7.59 -8.52 -9.79
CA SER A 112 -8.53 -8.59 -10.91
C SER A 112 -9.94 -8.12 -10.53
N THR A 113 -10.85 -7.97 -11.49
CA THR A 113 -12.25 -7.62 -11.20
C THR A 113 -13.00 -8.70 -10.40
N VAL A 114 -12.53 -9.95 -10.44
CA VAL A 114 -13.20 -11.09 -9.81
C VAL A 114 -12.68 -11.34 -8.39
N LEU A 115 -11.38 -11.14 -8.15
CA LEU A 115 -10.73 -11.43 -6.85
C LEU A 115 -10.08 -10.21 -6.20
N GLY A 116 -10.14 -9.05 -6.87
CA GLY A 116 -9.50 -7.83 -6.42
C GLY A 116 -10.29 -7.07 -5.35
N ARG A 117 -9.63 -6.05 -4.81
CA ARG A 117 -10.15 -5.12 -3.81
C ARG A 117 -10.06 -3.72 -4.39
N THR A 118 -11.18 -3.02 -4.45
CA THR A 118 -11.17 -1.57 -4.67
C THR A 118 -10.73 -0.88 -3.39
N PHE A 119 -10.18 0.32 -3.51
CA PHE A 119 -9.83 1.14 -2.36
C PHE A 119 -10.05 2.62 -2.65
N GLU A 120 -10.32 3.35 -1.59
CA GLU A 120 -10.41 4.81 -1.60
C GLU A 120 -9.68 5.35 -0.37
N LEU A 121 -8.75 6.27 -0.60
CA LEU A 121 -7.98 6.97 0.43
C LEU A 121 -8.10 8.48 0.23
N ASP A 122 -8.20 9.19 1.34
CA ASP A 122 -7.90 10.61 1.47
C ASP A 122 -6.39 10.71 1.76
N LEU A 123 -5.67 11.48 0.95
CA LEU A 123 -4.22 11.63 0.98
C LEU A 123 -3.77 12.89 1.71
N GLY A 124 -4.66 13.87 1.91
CA GLY A 124 -4.24 15.24 2.18
C GLY A 124 -3.28 15.72 1.09
N SER A 125 -2.07 16.12 1.47
CA SER A 125 -1.03 16.58 0.54
C SER A 125 -0.14 15.45 -0.01
N ALA A 126 -0.36 14.20 0.41
CA ALA A 126 0.52 13.09 0.04
C ALA A 126 0.44 12.77 -1.48
N PRO A 127 1.57 12.41 -2.12
CA PRO A 127 1.55 11.97 -3.51
C PRO A 127 0.81 10.64 -3.72
N GLY A 128 0.24 10.44 -4.91
CA GLY A 128 -0.53 9.24 -5.26
C GLY A 128 0.24 7.93 -5.14
N TRP A 129 1.55 7.94 -5.43
CA TRP A 129 2.41 6.77 -5.24
C TRP A 129 2.56 6.37 -3.77
N VAL A 130 2.60 7.34 -2.85
CA VAL A 130 2.67 7.08 -1.40
C VAL A 130 1.36 6.45 -0.93
N GLY A 131 0.23 7.03 -1.32
CA GLY A 131 -1.09 6.47 -1.02
C GLY A 131 -1.27 5.05 -1.60
N THR A 132 -0.76 4.82 -2.81
CA THR A 132 -0.82 3.50 -3.45
C THR A 132 0.05 2.49 -2.71
N LEU A 133 1.27 2.87 -2.32
CA LEU A 133 2.14 2.02 -1.52
C LEU A 133 1.48 1.64 -0.18
N VAL A 134 0.87 2.60 0.51
CA VAL A 134 0.12 2.36 1.75
C VAL A 134 -1.03 1.37 1.51
N ALA A 135 -1.80 1.52 0.42
CA ALA A 135 -2.85 0.57 0.08
C ALA A 135 -2.31 -0.85 -0.18
N VAL A 136 -1.20 -0.98 -0.92
CA VAL A 136 -0.58 -2.27 -1.23
C VAL A 136 -0.06 -2.97 0.03
N VAL A 137 0.63 -2.21 0.89
CA VAL A 137 1.15 -2.70 2.16
C VAL A 137 0.02 -3.11 3.10
N ALA A 138 -1.05 -2.31 3.18
CA ALA A 138 -2.25 -2.66 3.93
C ALA A 138 -2.93 -3.92 3.41
N LEU A 139 -3.06 -4.08 2.08
CA LEU A 139 -3.61 -5.30 1.49
C LEU A 139 -2.77 -6.51 1.88
N TYR A 140 -1.44 -6.43 1.72
CA TYR A 140 -0.53 -7.50 2.09
C TYR A 140 -0.70 -7.91 3.57
N ALA A 141 -0.91 -6.94 4.45
CA ALA A 141 -1.04 -7.18 5.88
C ALA A 141 -2.35 -7.89 6.28
N LEU A 142 -3.42 -7.65 5.50
CA LEU A 142 -4.79 -8.01 5.88
C LEU A 142 -5.37 -9.16 5.06
N GLU A 143 -4.78 -9.46 3.90
CA GLU A 143 -5.27 -10.47 2.98
C GLU A 143 -4.32 -11.68 2.99
N PRO A 144 -4.68 -12.79 3.70
CA PRO A 144 -3.80 -13.96 3.83
C PRO A 144 -3.39 -14.58 2.49
N ARG A 145 -4.27 -14.46 1.48
CA ARG A 145 -4.01 -14.91 0.10
C ARG A 145 -2.86 -14.16 -0.57
N VAL A 146 -2.60 -12.93 -0.13
CA VAL A 146 -1.50 -12.09 -0.60
C VAL A 146 -0.23 -12.41 0.16
N SER A 147 -0.30 -12.49 1.50
CA SER A 147 0.88 -12.76 2.33
C SER A 147 1.37 -14.21 2.21
N GLY A 148 0.53 -15.13 1.70
CA GLY A 148 0.82 -16.57 1.69
C GLY A 148 0.64 -17.23 3.06
N ALA A 149 0.06 -16.50 4.02
CA ALA A 149 -0.21 -17.02 5.35
C ALA A 149 -1.37 -18.03 5.30
N VAL A 150 -1.06 -19.31 5.47
CA VAL A 150 -2.08 -20.33 5.76
C VAL A 150 -2.62 -20.03 7.15
N SER A 151 -3.94 -19.85 7.28
CA SER A 151 -4.61 -19.81 8.58
C SER A 151 -4.22 -21.08 9.35
N ARG A 152 -3.41 -20.93 10.40
CA ARG A 152 -3.19 -22.00 11.37
C ARG A 152 -4.38 -22.12 12.31
#